data_AF-A0A2H3GX06-F1
#
_entry.id   AF-A0A2H3GX06-F1
#
_cell.length_a   1.000
_cell.length_b   1.000
_cell.length_c   1.000
_cell.angle_alpha   90.00
_cell.angle_beta   90.00
_cell.angle_gamma   90.00
#
_symmetry.space_group_name_H-M   'P 1'
#
loop_
_entity.id
_entity.type
_entity.pdbx_description
1 polymer ?
#
loop_
_entity_poly.entity_id
_entity_poly.type
_entity_poly.pdbx_seq_one_letter_code
_entity_poly.pdbx_strand_id
1 'polypeptide(L)'
;MCHTHCWELDAGPLQDYLEEISEWVGKNPDEVVTIFLTNIDALPIEKFDEAFSSAGLKDLVFRPKTKLSQDEWPTLQKLLEDRTRLVVFMDYNMDEGRVDYILDEFDYFWETPFGESNSSFPTCEVDRPEKGDPTQLMGIMNHMLNHDVLGIVVPNQADAKKTNSEYSIQKQIDLCEDNWGRRPNVVLLDWVNVGEAMDAQISLNGL
;
A
#
# COMPACT_ATOMS: atom_id res chain seq x y z
N MET A 1 -15.97 6.60 2.29
CA MET A 1 -14.50 6.61 2.45
C MET A 1 -14.15 8.01 2.83
N CYS A 2 -13.59 8.19 4.02
CA CYS A 2 -13.39 9.51 4.61
C CYS A 2 -11.93 9.68 5.03
N HIS A 3 -11.42 10.90 4.98
CA HIS A 3 -10.07 11.20 5.47
C HIS A 3 -10.17 11.74 6.90
N THR A 4 -9.93 10.89 7.90
CA THR A 4 -10.12 11.18 9.35
C THR A 4 -11.59 11.44 9.72
N HIS A 5 -12.24 12.40 9.08
CA HIS A 5 -13.66 12.69 9.17
C HIS A 5 -14.24 13.03 7.80
N CYS A 6 -15.49 12.61 7.54
CA CYS A 6 -16.13 12.83 6.23
C CYS A 6 -16.37 14.31 5.88
N TRP A 7 -16.34 15.21 6.86
CA TRP A 7 -16.44 16.65 6.59
C TRP A 7 -15.12 17.26 6.08
N GLU A 8 -13.97 16.61 6.34
CA GLU A 8 -12.68 17.01 5.76
C GLU A 8 -12.60 16.56 4.31
N LEU A 9 -12.89 15.27 4.08
CA LEU A 9 -13.04 14.69 2.75
C LEU A 9 -13.97 13.47 2.82
N ASP A 10 -14.97 13.46 1.96
CA ASP A 10 -15.83 12.30 1.68
C ASP A 10 -15.68 11.93 0.21
N ALA A 11 -15.03 10.80 -0.05
CA ALA A 11 -14.82 10.25 -1.38
C ALA A 11 -15.94 9.28 -1.80
N GLY A 12 -17.02 9.17 -1.02
CA GLY A 12 -18.13 8.27 -1.31
C GLY A 12 -17.91 6.83 -0.82
N PRO A 13 -18.84 5.91 -1.09
CA PRO A 13 -18.75 4.50 -0.69
C PRO A 13 -17.49 3.80 -1.21
N LEU A 14 -16.97 2.83 -0.45
CA LEU A 14 -15.88 1.96 -0.93
C LEU A 14 -16.28 1.17 -2.18
N GLN A 15 -17.56 0.78 -2.27
CA GLN A 15 -18.10 0.05 -3.42
C GLN A 15 -17.84 0.81 -4.73
N ASP A 16 -18.12 2.10 -4.79
CA ASP A 16 -17.97 2.91 -6.01
C ASP A 16 -16.52 2.87 -6.52
N TYR A 17 -15.54 2.98 -5.62
CA TYR A 17 -14.12 2.87 -5.97
C TYR A 17 -13.72 1.46 -6.41
N LEU A 18 -14.26 0.43 -5.74
CA LEU A 18 -14.02 -0.96 -6.15
C LEU A 18 -14.66 -1.28 -7.52
N GLU A 19 -15.78 -0.66 -7.88
CA GLU A 19 -16.38 -0.78 -9.21
C GLU A 19 -15.48 -0.18 -10.29
N GLU A 20 -14.83 0.96 -10.02
CA GLU A 20 -13.81 1.53 -10.93
C GLU A 20 -12.62 0.58 -11.12
N ILE A 21 -12.13 -0.05 -10.04
CA ILE A 21 -11.08 -1.07 -10.12
C ILE A 21 -11.57 -2.27 -10.94
N SER A 22 -12.79 -2.75 -10.71
CA SER A 22 -13.41 -3.86 -11.44
C SER A 22 -13.46 -3.60 -12.94
N GLU A 23 -13.89 -2.41 -13.34
CA GLU A 23 -13.86 -2.00 -14.75
C GLU A 23 -12.43 -1.95 -15.32
N TRP A 24 -11.48 -1.41 -14.55
CA TRP A 24 -10.10 -1.26 -15.00
C TRP A 24 -9.42 -2.62 -15.18
N VAL A 25 -9.52 -3.54 -14.22
CA VAL A 25 -8.91 -4.89 -14.34
C VAL A 25 -9.57 -5.71 -15.44
N GLY A 26 -10.84 -5.46 -15.74
CA GLY A 26 -11.55 -6.05 -16.88
C GLY A 26 -11.03 -5.57 -18.24
N LYS A 27 -10.50 -4.34 -18.31
CA LYS A 27 -9.90 -3.75 -19.53
C LYS A 27 -8.41 -4.05 -19.68
N ASN A 28 -7.73 -4.44 -18.59
CA ASN A 28 -6.29 -4.68 -18.54
C ASN A 28 -6.01 -6.10 -18.07
N PRO A 29 -6.12 -7.15 -18.92
CA PRO A 29 -6.15 -8.55 -18.47
C PRO A 29 -4.84 -9.11 -17.89
N ASP A 30 -3.71 -8.44 -18.10
CA ASP A 30 -2.38 -8.91 -17.71
C ASP A 30 -1.81 -8.18 -16.47
N GLU A 31 -2.60 -7.31 -15.85
CA GLU A 31 -2.18 -6.48 -14.71
C GLU A 31 -2.56 -7.13 -13.36
N VAL A 32 -1.89 -6.80 -12.26
CA VAL A 32 -2.37 -7.20 -10.92
C VAL A 32 -2.37 -5.97 -10.03
N VAL A 33 -3.46 -5.79 -9.27
CA VAL A 33 -3.65 -4.64 -8.39
C VAL A 33 -3.50 -5.09 -6.94
N THR A 34 -2.61 -4.44 -6.20
CA THR A 34 -2.56 -4.56 -4.73
C THR A 34 -3.36 -3.42 -4.12
N ILE A 35 -4.25 -3.73 -3.18
CA ILE A 35 -5.10 -2.77 -2.47
C ILE A 35 -4.74 -2.80 -0.99
N PHE A 36 -4.39 -1.65 -0.43
CA PHE A 36 -4.26 -1.45 1.01
C PHE A 36 -5.49 -0.68 1.50
N LEU A 37 -6.17 -1.22 2.52
CA LEU A 37 -7.38 -0.63 3.10
C LEU A 37 -7.10 -0.16 4.52
N THR A 38 -7.38 1.11 4.78
CA THR A 38 -7.35 1.66 6.14
C THR A 38 -8.72 1.53 6.82
N ASN A 39 -8.77 0.89 7.98
CA ASN A 39 -9.98 0.64 8.77
C ASN A 39 -9.89 1.24 10.17
N ILE A 40 -9.56 2.53 10.25
CA ILE A 40 -9.39 3.26 11.52
C ILE A 40 -10.66 3.27 12.41
N ASP A 41 -11.84 3.16 11.80
CA ASP A 41 -13.13 3.10 12.49
C ASP A 41 -13.45 1.70 13.07
N ALA A 42 -12.54 0.72 12.89
CA ALA A 42 -12.70 -0.66 13.31
C ALA A 42 -14.04 -1.27 12.85
N LEU A 43 -14.41 -1.02 11.60
CA LEU A 43 -15.62 -1.60 11.01
C LEU A 43 -15.45 -3.12 10.87
N PRO A 44 -16.53 -3.92 11.00
CA PRO A 44 -16.46 -5.36 10.76
C PRO A 44 -15.96 -5.66 9.35
N ILE A 45 -15.04 -6.61 9.23
CA ILE A 45 -14.43 -7.03 7.96
C ILE A 45 -15.47 -7.46 6.91
N GLU A 46 -16.63 -7.97 7.33
CA GLU A 46 -17.72 -8.35 6.43
C GLU A 46 -18.27 -7.18 5.60
N LYS A 47 -18.21 -5.94 6.13
CA LYS A 47 -18.67 -4.77 5.36
C LYS A 47 -17.76 -4.50 4.16
N PHE A 48 -16.46 -4.76 4.30
CA PHE A 48 -15.53 -4.70 3.18
C PHE A 48 -15.83 -5.85 2.22
N ASP A 49 -16.06 -7.06 2.74
CA ASP A 49 -16.42 -8.22 1.91
C ASP A 49 -17.67 -7.99 1.06
N GLU A 50 -18.72 -7.39 1.65
CA GLU A 50 -19.94 -7.00 0.95
C GLU A 50 -19.66 -6.00 -0.19
N ALA A 51 -18.73 -5.06 0.00
CA ALA A 51 -18.34 -4.09 -1.02
C ALA A 51 -17.60 -4.77 -2.20
N PHE A 52 -16.66 -5.68 -1.91
CA PHE A 52 -15.97 -6.48 -2.95
C PHE A 52 -16.93 -7.41 -3.71
N SER A 53 -17.88 -8.01 -2.99
CA SER A 53 -18.94 -8.84 -3.59
C SER A 53 -19.81 -8.02 -4.54
N SER A 54 -20.24 -6.83 -4.09
CA SER A 54 -21.08 -5.92 -4.90
C SER A 54 -20.35 -5.40 -6.14
N ALA A 55 -19.05 -5.15 -6.04
CA ALA A 55 -18.20 -4.76 -7.17
C ALA A 55 -17.83 -5.93 -8.11
N GLY A 56 -18.23 -7.17 -7.80
CA GLY A 56 -17.94 -8.35 -8.62
C GLY A 56 -16.47 -8.79 -8.62
N LEU A 57 -15.69 -8.41 -7.60
CA LEU A 57 -14.25 -8.65 -7.53
C LEU A 57 -13.87 -9.98 -6.88
N LYS A 58 -14.82 -10.67 -6.22
CA LYS A 58 -14.57 -11.84 -5.38
C LYS A 58 -13.89 -13.01 -6.09
N ASP A 59 -14.10 -13.17 -7.40
CA ASP A 59 -13.47 -14.24 -8.18
C ASP A 59 -12.03 -13.92 -8.59
N LEU A 60 -11.57 -12.67 -8.38
CA LEU A 60 -10.27 -12.17 -8.81
C LEU A 60 -9.27 -12.00 -7.66
N VAL A 61 -9.70 -12.13 -6.41
CA VAL A 61 -8.84 -11.90 -5.23
C VAL A 61 -7.96 -13.09 -4.88
N PHE A 62 -6.76 -12.79 -4.41
CA PHE A 62 -5.77 -13.75 -3.93
C PHE A 62 -6.22 -14.38 -2.60
N ARG A 63 -6.15 -15.71 -2.52
CA ARG A 63 -6.54 -16.48 -1.33
C ARG A 63 -5.42 -17.43 -0.92
N PRO A 64 -4.51 -17.00 -0.04
CA PRO A 64 -3.47 -17.89 0.47
C PRO A 64 -4.10 -18.95 1.38
N LYS A 65 -3.64 -20.21 1.27
CA LYS A 65 -4.11 -21.31 2.13
C LYS A 65 -3.47 -21.28 3.53
N THR A 66 -2.33 -20.63 3.62
CA THR A 66 -1.49 -20.48 4.80
C THR A 66 -0.83 -19.12 4.73
N LYS A 67 -0.46 -18.56 5.87
CA LYS A 67 0.38 -17.36 5.90
C LYS A 67 1.68 -17.62 5.16
N LEU A 68 2.02 -16.74 4.23
CA LEU A 68 3.21 -16.86 3.37
C LEU A 68 4.40 -16.13 3.99
N SER A 69 5.59 -16.71 3.91
CA SER A 69 6.84 -15.96 4.04
C SER A 69 7.12 -15.13 2.78
N GLN A 70 8.08 -14.20 2.86
CA GLN A 70 8.45 -13.34 1.73
C GLN A 70 8.77 -14.09 0.44
N ASP A 71 9.44 -15.25 0.54
CA ASP A 71 9.87 -16.07 -0.58
C ASP A 71 8.81 -17.06 -1.08
N GLU A 72 7.66 -17.14 -0.42
CA GLU A 72 6.53 -18.00 -0.79
C GLU A 72 5.47 -17.28 -1.63
N TRP A 73 5.62 -15.96 -1.84
CA TRP A 73 4.72 -15.20 -2.71
C TRP A 73 4.78 -15.69 -4.15
N PRO A 74 3.62 -15.92 -4.80
CA PRO A 74 3.58 -16.32 -6.20
C PRO A 74 4.13 -15.21 -7.10
N THR A 75 4.69 -15.61 -8.24
CA THR A 75 5.07 -14.66 -9.28
C THR A 75 3.84 -14.00 -9.90
N LEU A 76 4.03 -12.83 -10.54
CA LEU A 76 2.97 -12.16 -11.31
C LEU A 76 2.34 -13.11 -12.35
N GLN A 77 3.17 -13.84 -13.07
CA GLN A 77 2.70 -14.83 -14.05
C GLN A 77 1.82 -15.90 -13.40
N LYS A 78 2.21 -16.41 -12.22
CA LYS A 78 1.43 -17.43 -11.52
C LYS A 78 0.07 -16.89 -11.06
N LEU A 79 0.02 -15.65 -10.59
CA LEU A 79 -1.23 -14.98 -10.25
C LEU A 79 -2.17 -14.90 -11.46
N LEU A 80 -1.66 -14.46 -12.62
CA LEU A 80 -2.43 -14.37 -13.86
C LEU A 80 -2.95 -15.74 -14.33
N GLU A 81 -2.10 -16.77 -14.28
CA GLU A 81 -2.48 -18.15 -14.63
C GLU A 81 -3.62 -18.70 -13.75
N ASP A 82 -3.61 -18.33 -12.46
CA ASP A 82 -4.65 -18.69 -11.50
C ASP A 82 -5.85 -17.72 -11.53
N ARG A 83 -5.90 -16.79 -12.49
CA ARG A 83 -6.91 -15.73 -12.63
C ARG A 83 -7.04 -14.83 -11.40
N THR A 84 -5.98 -14.76 -10.60
CA THR A 84 -5.88 -13.82 -9.50
C THR A 84 -5.35 -12.49 -10.01
N ARG A 85 -6.12 -11.43 -9.78
CA ARG A 85 -5.86 -10.08 -10.29
C ARG A 85 -5.82 -9.03 -9.17
N LEU A 86 -6.22 -9.40 -7.95
CA LEU A 86 -6.22 -8.52 -6.78
C LEU A 86 -5.53 -9.18 -5.60
N VAL A 87 -4.67 -8.44 -4.89
CA VAL A 87 -4.14 -8.79 -3.57
C VAL A 87 -4.60 -7.71 -2.59
N VAL A 88 -5.23 -8.08 -1.48
CA VAL A 88 -5.88 -7.11 -0.59
C VAL A 88 -5.32 -7.23 0.83
N PHE A 89 -4.89 -6.11 1.38
CA PHE A 89 -4.44 -5.97 2.76
C PHE A 89 -5.31 -4.94 3.50
N MET A 90 -5.43 -5.09 4.82
CA MET A 90 -6.10 -4.13 5.67
C MET A 90 -5.41 -4.03 7.04
N ASP A 91 -5.33 -2.81 7.58
CA ASP A 91 -4.47 -2.46 8.72
C ASP A 91 -5.07 -2.76 10.11
N TYR A 92 -6.41 -2.75 10.24
CA TYR A 92 -7.08 -2.84 11.55
C TYR A 92 -8.37 -3.68 11.53
N ASN A 93 -8.68 -4.26 12.69
CA ASN A 93 -9.86 -5.08 12.95
C ASN A 93 -10.00 -6.29 12.01
N MET A 94 -8.89 -7.02 11.87
CA MET A 94 -8.73 -8.15 10.97
C MET A 94 -9.28 -9.47 11.54
N ASP A 95 -9.95 -10.23 10.68
CA ASP A 95 -10.40 -11.59 10.96
C ASP A 95 -10.43 -12.42 9.65
N GLU A 96 -9.26 -12.96 9.29
CA GLU A 96 -9.09 -13.81 8.09
C GLU A 96 -9.92 -15.10 8.15
N GLY A 97 -10.40 -15.50 9.34
CA GLY A 97 -11.30 -16.65 9.51
C GLY A 97 -12.72 -16.36 9.00
N ARG A 98 -13.11 -15.09 8.89
CA ARG A 98 -14.41 -14.66 8.34
C ARG A 98 -14.29 -14.23 6.89
N VAL A 99 -13.16 -13.61 6.50
CA VAL A 99 -12.90 -13.14 5.13
C VAL A 99 -11.47 -13.51 4.72
N ASP A 100 -11.35 -14.56 3.92
CA ASP A 100 -10.09 -15.30 3.66
C ASP A 100 -9.10 -14.68 2.66
N TYR A 101 -9.39 -13.49 2.15
CA TYR A 101 -8.59 -12.82 1.13
C TYR A 101 -8.22 -11.37 1.47
N ILE A 102 -8.79 -10.81 2.55
CA ILE A 102 -8.37 -9.52 3.07
C ILE A 102 -7.35 -9.86 4.17
N LEU A 103 -6.08 -9.73 3.81
CA LEU A 103 -4.97 -10.14 4.65
C LEU A 103 -4.62 -9.07 5.67
N ASP A 104 -4.20 -9.46 6.87
CA ASP A 104 -3.73 -8.50 7.86
C ASP A 104 -2.42 -7.87 7.37
N GLU A 105 -2.43 -6.56 7.13
CA GLU A 105 -1.29 -5.85 6.57
C GLU A 105 -0.01 -6.04 7.38
N PHE A 106 -0.08 -5.89 8.71
CA PHE A 106 1.09 -5.93 9.58
C PHE A 106 1.57 -7.35 9.88
N ASP A 107 0.84 -8.35 9.40
CA ASP A 107 1.28 -9.74 9.34
C ASP A 107 2.22 -10.01 8.16
N TYR A 108 2.20 -9.16 7.13
CA TYR A 108 3.01 -9.29 5.91
C TYR A 108 3.97 -8.12 5.68
N PHE A 109 3.65 -6.93 6.21
CA PHE A 109 4.42 -5.71 6.00
C PHE A 109 4.93 -5.08 7.29
N TRP A 110 6.12 -4.49 7.19
CA TRP A 110 6.55 -3.43 8.07
C TRP A 110 6.53 -2.10 7.31
N GLU A 111 6.38 -0.99 8.03
CA GLU A 111 6.38 0.34 7.44
C GLU A 111 7.31 1.31 8.17
N THR A 112 7.89 2.27 7.44
CA THR A 112 8.55 3.44 8.03
C THR A 112 7.53 4.42 8.63
N PRO A 113 7.92 5.37 9.50
CA PRO A 113 7.01 6.39 10.02
C PRO A 113 6.31 7.19 8.90
N PHE A 114 5.05 7.53 9.13
CA PHE A 114 4.29 8.50 8.31
C PHE A 114 4.41 9.91 8.89
N GLY A 115 3.97 10.93 8.14
CA GLY A 115 3.98 12.32 8.63
C GLY A 115 5.37 12.98 8.65
N GLU A 116 6.33 12.44 7.90
CA GLU A 116 7.70 12.97 7.84
C GLU A 116 7.70 14.42 7.34
N SER A 117 8.43 15.28 8.05
CA SER A 117 8.56 16.71 7.75
C SER A 117 9.92 17.08 7.17
N ASN A 118 10.88 16.16 7.25
CA ASN A 118 12.18 16.29 6.65
C ASN A 118 12.18 15.75 5.22
N SER A 119 12.32 16.64 4.23
CA SER A 119 12.34 16.30 2.81
C SER A 119 13.46 15.37 2.38
N SER A 120 14.42 15.04 3.26
CA SER A 120 15.46 14.05 2.98
C SER A 120 15.09 12.62 3.39
N PHE A 121 13.96 12.40 4.06
CA PHE A 121 13.49 11.10 4.57
C PHE A 121 14.61 10.30 5.25
N PRO A 122 15.20 10.81 6.35
CA PRO A 122 16.45 10.32 6.92
C PRO A 122 16.31 9.01 7.71
N THR A 123 15.19 8.29 7.60
CA THR A 123 14.90 7.10 8.38
C THR A 123 14.44 5.94 7.50
N CYS A 124 14.85 4.74 7.91
CA CYS A 124 14.26 3.48 7.52
C CYS A 124 13.96 2.61 8.76
N GLU A 125 13.70 3.24 9.90
CA GLU A 125 13.27 2.54 11.10
C GLU A 125 11.85 1.96 10.90
N VAL A 126 11.59 0.82 11.53
CA VAL A 126 10.25 0.24 11.57
C VAL A 126 9.41 1.01 12.58
N ASP A 127 8.29 1.58 12.12
CA ASP A 127 7.27 2.21 12.95
C ASP A 127 6.14 1.24 13.24
N ARG A 128 5.66 0.55 12.19
CA ARG A 128 4.54 -0.37 12.29
C ARG A 128 4.83 -1.71 11.60
N PRO A 129 4.44 -2.83 12.23
CA PRO A 129 4.11 -2.93 13.66
C PRO A 129 5.34 -2.61 14.53
N GLU A 130 5.17 -2.24 15.81
CA GLU A 130 6.24 -1.82 16.76
C GLU A 130 7.40 -2.84 16.89
N LYS A 131 7.21 -4.07 16.38
CA LYS A 131 8.20 -5.15 16.35
C LYS A 131 8.25 -5.90 15.01
N GLY A 132 7.87 -5.22 13.93
CA GLY A 132 8.02 -5.77 12.58
C GLY A 132 9.47 -6.12 12.33
N ASP A 133 9.73 -7.30 11.76
CA ASP A 133 11.08 -7.75 11.41
C ASP A 133 11.30 -7.53 9.91
N PRO A 134 12.13 -6.54 9.49
CA PRO A 134 12.39 -6.27 8.09
C PRO A 134 13.02 -7.44 7.32
N THR A 135 13.56 -8.43 8.02
CA THR A 135 14.11 -9.63 7.40
C THR A 135 13.05 -10.70 7.11
N GLN A 136 11.88 -10.61 7.74
CA GLN A 136 10.78 -11.57 7.62
C GLN A 136 9.54 -10.98 6.93
N LEU A 137 9.33 -9.66 7.01
CA LEU A 137 8.21 -8.94 6.42
C LEU A 137 8.62 -8.14 5.18
N MET A 138 7.69 -7.98 4.24
CA MET A 138 7.83 -7.03 3.13
C MET A 138 7.84 -5.59 3.66
N GLY A 139 8.46 -4.65 2.93
CA GLY A 139 8.57 -3.26 3.38
C GLY A 139 7.64 -2.30 2.64
N ILE A 140 6.97 -1.40 3.36
CA ILE A 140 6.32 -0.20 2.82
C ILE A 140 7.12 1.03 3.27
N MET A 141 7.59 1.79 2.30
CA MET A 141 8.32 3.02 2.53
C MET A 141 7.36 4.20 2.42
N ASN A 142 7.01 4.79 3.55
CA ASN A 142 6.23 6.02 3.63
C ASN A 142 7.10 7.21 3.14
N HIS A 143 6.98 7.56 1.86
CA HIS A 143 7.74 8.64 1.19
C HIS A 143 6.85 9.86 0.92
N MET A 144 6.12 10.29 1.95
CA MET A 144 5.14 11.37 1.87
C MET A 144 5.60 12.55 2.73
N LEU A 145 5.99 13.66 2.09
CA LEU A 145 6.46 14.84 2.79
C LEU A 145 5.28 15.65 3.32
N ASN A 146 5.38 16.04 4.57
CA ASN A 146 4.42 16.85 5.29
C ASN A 146 5.08 18.11 5.85
N HIS A 147 4.27 19.03 6.35
CA HIS A 147 4.71 20.14 7.20
C HIS A 147 3.88 20.18 8.47
N ASP A 148 4.49 20.62 9.56
CA ASP A 148 3.76 20.97 10.78
C ASP A 148 3.30 22.43 10.68
N VAL A 149 1.99 22.62 10.76
CA VAL A 149 1.36 23.93 10.89
C VAL A 149 0.63 23.97 12.23
N LEU A 150 1.31 24.49 13.26
CA LEU A 150 0.74 24.66 14.61
C LEU A 150 0.31 23.32 15.25
N GLY A 151 1.07 22.26 15.03
CA GLY A 151 0.77 20.90 15.53
C GLY A 151 -0.14 20.08 14.61
N ILE A 152 -0.49 20.61 13.44
CA ILE A 152 -1.27 19.91 12.42
C ILE A 152 -0.32 19.47 11.31
N VAL A 153 -0.23 18.17 11.08
CA VAL A 153 0.54 17.59 9.98
C VAL A 153 -0.27 17.74 8.71
N VAL A 154 0.28 18.45 7.72
CA VAL A 154 -0.39 18.73 6.44
C VAL A 154 0.52 18.27 5.28
N PRO A 155 -0.01 17.50 4.31
CA PRO A 155 0.74 17.10 3.12
C PRO A 155 1.35 18.29 2.36
N ASN A 156 2.63 18.18 2.00
CA ASN A 156 3.36 19.23 1.31
C ASN A 156 3.29 19.08 -0.22
N GLN A 157 2.20 19.58 -0.80
CA GLN A 157 2.03 19.54 -2.26
C GLN A 157 3.07 20.36 -3.03
N ALA A 158 3.56 21.46 -2.45
CA ALA A 158 4.45 22.39 -3.14
C ALA A 158 5.81 21.76 -3.51
N ASP A 159 6.31 20.86 -2.66
CA ASP A 159 7.58 20.14 -2.89
C ASP A 159 7.39 18.74 -3.48
N ALA A 160 6.16 18.30 -3.76
CA ALA A 160 5.87 16.94 -4.25
C ALA A 160 6.70 16.58 -5.49
N LYS A 161 6.90 17.51 -6.44
CA LYS A 161 7.76 17.26 -7.62
C LYS A 161 9.21 16.94 -7.25
N LYS A 162 9.73 17.54 -6.18
CA LYS A 162 11.10 17.34 -5.71
C LYS A 162 11.22 16.05 -4.91
N THR A 163 10.29 15.79 -3.99
CA THR A 163 10.32 14.58 -3.16
C THR A 163 9.96 13.34 -3.95
N ASN A 164 9.04 13.41 -4.90
CA ASN A 164 8.71 12.29 -5.78
C ASN A 164 9.69 12.15 -6.97
N SER A 165 10.89 12.76 -6.90
CA SER A 165 11.93 12.56 -7.92
C SER A 165 12.58 11.18 -7.76
N GLU A 166 13.11 10.63 -8.86
CA GLU A 166 13.81 9.33 -8.82
C GLU A 166 14.96 9.37 -7.81
N TYR A 167 15.71 10.48 -7.80
CA TYR A 167 16.82 10.69 -6.85
C TYR A 167 16.37 10.63 -5.38
N SER A 168 15.25 11.27 -5.03
CA SER A 168 14.76 11.31 -3.65
C SER A 168 14.25 9.95 -3.19
N ILE A 169 13.47 9.27 -4.04
CA ILE A 169 12.96 7.93 -3.77
C ILE A 169 14.13 6.94 -3.62
N GLN A 170 15.06 6.93 -4.59
CA GLN A 170 16.23 6.03 -4.56
C GLN A 170 17.07 6.23 -3.31
N LYS A 171 17.23 7.47 -2.83
CA LYS A 171 18.00 7.76 -1.62
C LYS A 171 17.43 7.10 -0.36
N GLN A 172 16.10 7.06 -0.22
CA GLN A 172 15.49 6.35 0.92
C GLN A 172 15.49 4.83 0.71
N ILE A 173 15.35 4.36 -0.53
CA ILE A 173 15.53 2.93 -0.86
C ILE A 173 16.94 2.45 -0.48
N ASP A 174 17.97 3.20 -0.86
CA ASP A 174 19.37 2.87 -0.54
C ASP A 174 19.60 2.84 0.97
N LEU A 175 19.03 3.80 1.72
CA LEU A 175 19.08 3.81 3.18
C LEU A 175 18.43 2.55 3.78
N CYS A 176 17.30 2.12 3.24
CA CYS A 176 16.63 0.89 3.68
C CYS A 176 17.42 -0.37 3.32
N GLU A 177 18.00 -0.42 2.12
CA GLU A 177 18.85 -1.53 1.69
C GLU A 177 20.11 -1.64 2.53
N ASP A 178 20.74 -0.51 2.89
CA ASP A 178 21.90 -0.46 3.78
C ASP A 178 21.56 -0.95 5.21
N ASN A 179 20.39 -0.59 5.72
CA ASN A 179 19.97 -0.98 7.08
C ASN A 179 19.56 -2.45 7.18
N TRP A 180 18.81 -2.95 6.19
CA TRP A 180 18.12 -4.24 6.27
C TRP A 180 18.65 -5.30 5.29
N GLY A 181 19.58 -4.92 4.41
CA GLY A 181 20.11 -5.79 3.35
C GLY A 181 19.08 -6.11 2.26
N ARG A 182 17.96 -5.39 2.22
CA ARG A 182 16.85 -5.57 1.29
C ARG A 182 16.14 -4.24 1.03
N ARG A 183 15.64 -4.08 -0.19
CA ARG A 183 14.80 -2.95 -0.58
C ARG A 183 13.36 -3.15 -0.09
N PRO A 184 12.65 -2.07 0.27
CA PRO A 184 11.19 -2.10 0.44
C PRO A 184 10.48 -2.58 -0.84
N ASN A 185 9.29 -3.15 -0.67
CA ASN A 185 8.45 -3.67 -1.76
C ASN A 185 7.50 -2.60 -2.31
N VAL A 186 7.07 -1.66 -1.47
CA VAL A 186 6.11 -0.62 -1.81
C VAL A 186 6.68 0.74 -1.44
N VAL A 187 6.50 1.72 -2.31
CA VAL A 187 6.78 3.14 -2.04
C VAL A 187 5.45 3.88 -2.00
N LEU A 188 5.07 4.40 -0.84
CA LEU A 188 3.83 5.13 -0.66
C LEU A 188 4.09 6.63 -0.84
N LEU A 189 3.34 7.26 -1.75
CA LEU A 189 3.54 8.65 -2.20
C LEU A 189 2.22 9.42 -2.22
N ASP A 190 2.28 10.70 -1.90
CA ASP A 190 1.23 11.66 -2.25
C ASP A 190 1.46 12.16 -3.69
N TRP A 191 0.38 12.37 -4.46
CA TRP A 191 0.41 12.86 -5.85
C TRP A 191 1.40 12.09 -6.74
N VAL A 192 1.24 10.76 -6.82
CA VAL A 192 2.10 9.86 -7.63
C VAL A 192 2.30 10.33 -9.09
N ASN A 193 1.36 11.10 -9.63
CA ASN A 193 1.41 11.68 -10.97
C ASN A 193 2.28 12.96 -11.09
N VAL A 194 2.91 13.42 -10.00
CA VAL A 194 3.79 14.59 -9.94
C VAL A 194 5.19 14.13 -9.55
N GLY A 195 6.20 14.49 -10.35
CA GLY A 195 7.57 14.03 -10.16
C GLY A 195 7.93 12.93 -11.16
N GLU A 196 8.72 11.96 -10.71
CA GLU A 196 9.35 10.89 -11.52
C GLU A 196 9.06 9.51 -10.90
N ALA A 197 7.93 9.37 -10.18
CA ALA A 197 7.59 8.14 -9.46
C ALA A 197 7.52 6.90 -10.38
N MET A 198 6.99 7.05 -11.60
CA MET A 198 6.94 5.96 -12.57
C MET A 198 8.32 5.61 -13.13
N ASP A 199 9.21 6.60 -13.33
CA ASP A 199 10.59 6.35 -13.76
C ASP A 199 11.37 5.60 -12.66
N ALA A 200 11.19 6.00 -11.40
CA ALA A 200 11.74 5.29 -10.24
C ALA A 200 11.21 3.85 -10.16
N GLN A 201 9.91 3.63 -10.38
CA GLN A 201 9.30 2.30 -10.39
C GLN A 201 9.92 1.41 -11.48
N ILE A 202 10.07 1.91 -12.70
CA ILE A 202 10.70 1.19 -13.82
C ILE A 202 12.14 0.81 -13.48
N SER A 203 12.93 1.80 -13.01
CA SER A 203 14.34 1.64 -12.62
C SER A 203 14.51 0.59 -11.52
N LEU A 204 13.70 0.65 -10.46
CA LEU A 204 13.74 -0.28 -9.32
C LEU A 204 13.33 -1.71 -9.68
N ASN A 205 12.50 -1.88 -10.72
CA ASN A 205 12.12 -3.19 -11.25
C ASN A 205 13.04 -3.69 -12.38
N GLY A 206 14.05 -2.90 -12.77
CA GLY A 206 15.02 -3.27 -13.81
C GLY A 206 14.44 -3.33 -15.23
N LEU A 207 13.45 -2.49 -15.52
CA LEU A 207 12.76 -2.41 -16.81
C LEU A 207 13.26 -1.25 -17.69
#